data_AF-A0A9N9KQ79-F1
#
_entry.id   AF-A0A9N9KQ79-F1
#
_cell.length_a   1.000
_cell.length_b   1.000
_cell.length_c   1.000
_cell.angle_alpha   90.00
_cell.angle_beta   90.00
_cell.angle_gamma   90.00
#
_symmetry.space_group_name_H-M   'P 1'
#
loop_
_entity.id
_entity.type
_entity.pdbx_description
1 polymer ?
#
loop_
_entity_poly.entity_id
_entity_poly.type
_entity_poly.pdbx_seq_one_letter_code
_entity_poly.pdbx_strand_id
1 'polypeptide(L)'
;MGFPSTFSIGLLASSLPVALGWGSLGHQTVAYVATNFVNELTKAKFQTILGDTTSDYLASIATFADSYRYTEGGEFTSPYHYIDAMDSPPETCGVDFERDCPEEGCIVSAISNYTTRIQSSSLSEAEVLFAAKMVVHFVADIHQPLHNENLAVGGNTILVTFDGAATNLHAVWDTSIPQKFAGSATLAHAHTFAANLTDAIQNGVYKNESATWLKGIDLSVPVETAMLWAVDANAFVCTAVIPEGPNVTTTIDLGGEYYRENIPVVQRQLAKAGYRLAKWLDLIAASTT
;
A
#
# COMPACT_ATOMS: atom_id res chain seq x y z
N MET A 1 -22.69 -54.87 -25.44
CA MET A 1 -22.22 -53.54 -25.90
C MET A 1 -22.24 -52.64 -24.66
N GLY A 2 -21.09 -52.43 -24.04
CA GLY A 2 -20.97 -51.63 -22.81
C GLY A 2 -20.74 -50.17 -23.15
N PHE A 3 -21.49 -49.26 -22.51
CA PHE A 3 -21.26 -47.82 -22.60
C PHE A 3 -20.09 -47.43 -21.69
N PRO A 4 -19.14 -46.60 -22.14
CA PRO A 4 -18.06 -46.13 -21.29
C PRO A 4 -18.58 -45.02 -20.37
N SER A 5 -18.31 -45.17 -19.08
CA SER A 5 -18.57 -44.14 -18.06
C SER A 5 -17.47 -43.09 -18.15
N THR A 6 -17.82 -41.88 -18.60
CA THR A 6 -16.90 -40.73 -18.61
C THR A 6 -16.85 -40.13 -17.22
N PHE A 7 -15.73 -40.32 -16.52
CA PHE A 7 -15.39 -39.57 -15.31
C PHE A 7 -15.06 -38.13 -15.72
N SER A 8 -15.96 -37.18 -15.43
CA SER A 8 -15.66 -35.76 -15.50
C SER A 8 -14.81 -35.38 -14.28
N ILE A 9 -13.52 -35.16 -14.48
CA ILE A 9 -12.64 -34.52 -13.50
C ILE A 9 -13.04 -33.05 -13.48
N GLY A 10 -13.74 -32.63 -12.42
CA GLY A 10 -14.01 -31.22 -12.16
C GLY A 10 -12.69 -30.50 -11.83
N LEU A 11 -12.26 -29.59 -12.70
CA LEU A 11 -11.21 -28.63 -12.39
C LEU A 11 -11.75 -27.68 -11.31
N LEU A 12 -11.36 -27.89 -10.05
CA LEU A 12 -11.48 -26.87 -9.01
C LEU A 12 -10.51 -25.74 -9.37
N ALA A 13 -11.01 -24.70 -10.04
CA ALA A 13 -10.28 -23.46 -10.21
C ALA A 13 -10.15 -22.81 -8.83
N SER A 14 -9.04 -23.08 -8.14
CA SER A 14 -8.60 -22.29 -7.00
C SER A 14 -8.28 -20.89 -7.51
N SER A 15 -9.23 -19.96 -7.40
CA SER A 15 -8.97 -18.54 -7.62
C SER A 15 -7.99 -18.08 -6.56
N LEU A 16 -6.71 -17.99 -6.93
CA LEU A 16 -5.72 -17.30 -6.12
C LEU A 16 -6.20 -15.85 -5.96
N PRO A 17 -6.20 -15.29 -4.74
CA PRO A 17 -6.58 -13.90 -4.54
C PRO A 17 -5.63 -13.02 -5.36
N VAL A 18 -6.19 -12.25 -6.27
CA VAL A 18 -5.49 -11.14 -6.93
C VAL A 18 -5.19 -10.14 -5.84
N ALA A 19 -3.92 -9.82 -5.66
CA ALA A 19 -3.47 -9.07 -4.52
C ALA A 19 -3.90 -7.59 -4.60
N LEU A 20 -4.15 -7.02 -3.42
CA LEU A 20 -4.80 -5.74 -3.16
C LEU A 20 -3.82 -4.98 -2.28
N GLY A 21 -3.25 -3.89 -2.78
CA GLY A 21 -2.66 -2.86 -1.94
C GLY A 21 -1.69 -3.35 -0.87
N TRP A 22 -1.66 -2.68 0.27
CA TRP A 22 -1.58 -3.50 1.48
C TRP A 22 -2.93 -4.22 1.65
N GLY A 23 -2.97 -5.35 2.36
CA GLY A 23 -4.26 -5.91 2.78
C GLY A 23 -5.00 -4.92 3.70
N SER A 24 -6.29 -5.18 3.97
CA SER A 24 -7.15 -4.29 4.78
C SER A 24 -6.51 -3.81 6.08
N LEU A 25 -5.82 -4.72 6.78
CA LEU A 25 -5.07 -4.43 8.01
C LEU A 25 -3.99 -3.35 7.78
N GLY A 26 -3.18 -3.46 6.74
CA GLY A 26 -2.10 -2.53 6.47
C GLY A 26 -2.61 -1.13 6.15
N HIS A 27 -3.62 -1.01 5.28
CA HIS A 27 -4.28 0.28 4.99
C HIS A 27 -4.84 0.94 6.25
N GLN A 28 -5.57 0.19 7.06
CA GLN A 28 -6.16 0.71 8.29
C GLN A 28 -5.07 1.10 9.30
N THR A 29 -3.99 0.32 9.41
CA THR A 29 -2.84 0.67 10.24
C THR A 29 -2.19 1.96 9.78
N VAL A 30 -1.93 2.13 8.48
CA VAL A 30 -1.38 3.37 7.90
C VAL A 30 -2.28 4.57 8.20
N ALA A 31 -3.59 4.42 8.02
CA ALA A 31 -4.56 5.48 8.28
C ALA A 31 -4.66 5.87 9.77
N TYR A 32 -4.52 4.91 10.69
CA TYR A 32 -4.44 5.21 12.12
C TYR A 32 -3.12 5.87 12.52
N VAL A 33 -1.98 5.42 11.97
CA VAL A 33 -0.70 6.11 12.18
C VAL A 33 -0.83 7.55 11.69
N ALA A 34 -1.41 7.77 10.51
CA ALA A 34 -1.61 9.12 9.99
C ALA A 34 -2.49 9.98 10.90
N THR A 35 -3.62 9.44 11.38
CA THR A 35 -4.51 10.09 12.35
C THR A 35 -3.76 10.58 13.60
N ASN A 36 -2.74 9.85 14.06
CA ASN A 36 -1.97 10.21 15.24
C ASN A 36 -0.93 11.33 15.03
N PHE A 37 -0.63 11.70 13.77
CA PHE A 37 0.42 12.68 13.43
C PHE A 37 -0.08 13.92 12.67
N VAL A 38 -1.31 13.91 12.17
CA VAL A 38 -1.93 15.10 11.57
C VAL A 38 -2.19 16.16 12.64
N ASN A 39 -2.15 17.43 12.25
CA ASN A 39 -2.52 18.52 13.14
C ASN A 39 -4.07 18.69 13.25
N GLU A 40 -4.53 19.49 14.20
CA GLU A 40 -5.97 19.69 14.45
C GLU A 40 -6.73 20.32 13.26
N LEU A 41 -6.08 21.21 12.48
CA LEU A 41 -6.68 21.79 11.28
C LEU A 41 -6.92 20.70 10.23
N THR A 42 -5.92 19.85 9.99
CA THR A 42 -6.00 18.73 9.06
C THR A 42 -7.09 17.75 9.47
N LYS A 43 -7.12 17.38 10.76
CA LYS A 43 -8.17 16.53 11.31
C LYS A 43 -9.56 17.12 11.05
N ALA A 44 -9.79 18.38 11.42
CA ALA A 44 -11.09 19.03 11.21
C ALA A 44 -11.48 19.12 9.72
N LYS A 45 -10.53 19.41 8.84
CA LYS A 45 -10.75 19.47 7.39
C LYS A 45 -11.15 18.10 6.83
N PHE A 46 -10.40 17.05 7.14
CA PHE A 46 -10.69 15.71 6.63
C PHE A 46 -11.93 15.09 7.26
N GLN A 47 -12.21 15.32 8.54
CA GLN A 47 -13.50 14.90 9.14
C GLN A 47 -14.70 15.58 8.44
N THR A 48 -14.54 16.85 8.02
CA THR A 48 -15.56 17.57 7.25
C THR A 48 -15.72 16.98 5.85
N ILE A 49 -14.62 16.77 5.12
CA ILE A 49 -14.64 16.19 3.77
C ILE A 49 -15.28 14.79 3.80
N LEU A 50 -14.93 13.98 4.79
CA LEU A 50 -15.38 12.59 4.90
C LEU A 50 -16.77 12.44 5.51
N GLY A 51 -17.30 13.48 6.16
CA GLY A 51 -18.56 13.42 6.92
C GLY A 51 -18.49 12.46 8.12
N ASP A 52 -17.30 12.26 8.67
CA ASP A 52 -17.02 11.31 9.76
C ASP A 52 -16.17 12.00 10.84
N THR A 53 -16.74 12.20 12.02
CA THR A 53 -16.06 12.84 13.16
C THR A 53 -15.53 11.84 14.20
N THR A 54 -15.62 10.54 13.92
CA THR A 54 -15.11 9.49 14.80
C THR A 54 -13.58 9.49 14.85
N SER A 55 -13.02 8.70 15.77
CA SER A 55 -11.57 8.41 15.80
C SER A 55 -11.09 7.61 14.59
N ASP A 56 -12.01 7.00 13.85
CA ASP A 56 -11.71 6.06 12.78
C ASP A 56 -11.83 6.70 11.38
N TYR A 57 -12.05 8.01 11.29
CA TYR A 57 -12.40 8.72 10.05
C TYR A 57 -11.51 8.44 8.84
N LEU A 58 -10.19 8.28 9.02
CA LEU A 58 -9.30 7.85 7.92
C LEU A 58 -9.32 6.32 7.74
N ALA A 59 -9.34 5.56 8.84
CA ALA A 59 -9.26 4.09 8.79
C ALA A 59 -10.54 3.46 8.19
N SER A 60 -11.70 4.08 8.40
CA SER A 60 -13.00 3.63 7.87
C SER A 60 -13.08 3.69 6.34
N ILE A 61 -12.28 4.55 5.71
CA ILE A 61 -12.22 4.72 4.26
C ILE A 61 -10.96 4.13 3.62
N ALA A 62 -10.01 3.62 4.42
CA ALA A 62 -8.67 3.30 3.95
C ALA A 62 -8.63 2.16 2.91
N THR A 63 -9.67 1.32 2.85
CA THR A 63 -9.79 0.19 1.90
C THR A 63 -10.77 0.49 0.76
N PHE A 64 -11.21 1.74 0.61
CA PHE A 64 -12.23 2.12 -0.37
C PHE A 64 -11.76 1.86 -1.82
N ALA A 65 -10.54 2.26 -2.17
CA ALA A 65 -10.05 2.16 -3.55
C ALA A 65 -9.97 0.70 -4.03
N ASP A 66 -9.49 -0.21 -3.17
CA ASP A 66 -9.49 -1.65 -3.43
C ASP A 66 -10.87 -2.23 -3.75
N SER A 67 -11.90 -1.74 -3.05
CA SER A 67 -13.27 -2.18 -3.33
C SER A 67 -13.81 -1.53 -4.60
N TYR A 68 -13.48 -0.25 -4.81
CA TYR A 68 -13.97 0.54 -5.93
C TYR A 68 -13.47 0.04 -7.28
N ARG A 69 -12.21 -0.41 -7.38
CA ARG A 69 -11.61 -0.88 -8.64
C ARG A 69 -12.32 -2.09 -9.27
N TYR A 70 -13.16 -2.80 -8.51
CA TYR A 70 -13.98 -3.93 -9.00
C TYR A 70 -15.44 -3.58 -9.27
N THR A 71 -15.81 -2.31 -9.15
CA THR A 71 -17.16 -1.83 -9.49
C THR A 71 -17.24 -1.43 -10.94
N GLU A 72 -18.44 -1.54 -11.52
CA GLU A 72 -18.73 -0.96 -12.84
C GLU A 72 -18.47 0.55 -12.79
N GLY A 73 -17.50 1.02 -13.58
CA GLY A 73 -17.09 2.42 -13.60
C GLY A 73 -15.94 2.76 -12.64
N GLY A 74 -15.44 1.80 -11.85
CA GLY A 74 -14.22 1.95 -11.05
C GLY A 74 -13.01 1.24 -11.64
N GLU A 75 -13.17 0.39 -12.66
CA GLU A 75 -12.09 -0.44 -13.22
C GLU A 75 -10.89 0.39 -13.68
N PHE A 76 -11.15 1.61 -14.16
CA PHE A 76 -10.13 2.56 -14.60
C PHE A 76 -9.12 2.93 -13.49
N THR A 77 -9.46 2.70 -12.22
CA THR A 77 -8.56 2.99 -11.09
C THR A 77 -7.58 1.86 -10.79
N SER A 78 -7.73 0.68 -11.42
CA SER A 78 -6.88 -0.48 -11.14
C SER A 78 -5.37 -0.20 -11.31
N PRO A 79 -4.91 0.49 -12.37
CA PRO A 79 -3.49 0.83 -12.54
C PRO A 79 -2.95 1.82 -11.51
N TYR A 80 -3.84 2.56 -10.82
CA TYR A 80 -3.43 3.60 -9.87
C TYR A 80 -2.93 3.04 -8.54
N HIS A 81 -3.00 1.72 -8.35
CA HIS A 81 -2.49 1.08 -7.15
C HIS A 81 -0.98 0.79 -7.22
N TYR A 82 -0.34 0.86 -8.39
CA TYR A 82 1.07 0.47 -8.52
C TYR A 82 1.81 1.32 -9.55
N ILE A 83 3.14 1.18 -9.55
CA ILE A 83 4.01 1.59 -10.65
C ILE A 83 4.91 0.39 -10.97
N ASP A 84 4.85 -0.08 -12.21
CA ASP A 84 5.56 -1.28 -12.65
C ASP A 84 7.00 -0.93 -13.01
N ALA A 85 7.88 -0.93 -11.99
CA ALA A 85 9.30 -0.62 -12.19
C ALA A 85 9.95 -1.63 -13.16
N MET A 86 10.45 -1.14 -14.30
CA MET A 86 11.12 -1.95 -15.32
C MET A 86 12.62 -2.06 -15.04
N ASP A 87 12.98 -2.55 -13.86
CA ASP A 87 14.35 -2.76 -13.38
C ASP A 87 14.76 -4.26 -13.45
N SER A 88 15.70 -4.71 -12.64
CA SER A 88 16.25 -6.09 -12.70
C SER A 88 16.67 -6.58 -11.31
N PRO A 89 15.71 -6.88 -10.43
CA PRO A 89 16.01 -7.37 -9.09
C PRO A 89 16.50 -8.83 -9.11
N PRO A 90 17.41 -9.22 -8.19
CA PRO A 90 17.95 -8.39 -7.11
C PRO A 90 19.16 -7.53 -7.49
N GLU A 91 19.67 -7.61 -8.73
CA GLU A 91 20.91 -6.94 -9.11
C GLU A 91 20.80 -5.42 -9.11
N THR A 92 19.70 -4.88 -9.63
CA THR A 92 19.44 -3.44 -9.69
C THR A 92 17.96 -3.16 -9.47
N CYS A 93 17.67 -2.34 -8.46
CA CYS A 93 16.34 -1.81 -8.20
C CYS A 93 16.33 -0.30 -8.47
N GLY A 94 15.29 0.19 -9.13
CA GLY A 94 15.05 1.61 -9.32
C GLY A 94 13.81 1.91 -10.12
N VAL A 95 13.14 3.00 -9.76
CA VAL A 95 11.92 3.48 -10.41
C VAL A 95 12.22 4.75 -11.21
N ASP A 96 11.73 4.81 -12.44
CA ASP A 96 11.79 5.97 -13.33
C ASP A 96 10.38 6.28 -13.85
N PHE A 97 9.92 7.51 -13.63
CA PHE A 97 8.52 7.87 -13.90
C PHE A 97 8.15 7.73 -15.40
N GLU A 98 9.02 8.19 -16.29
CA GLU A 98 8.74 8.18 -17.73
C GLU A 98 8.81 6.78 -18.33
N ARG A 99 9.66 5.91 -17.76
CA ARG A 99 9.77 4.50 -18.15
C ARG A 99 8.63 3.65 -17.60
N ASP A 100 8.23 3.89 -16.36
CA ASP A 100 7.42 2.95 -15.56
C ASP A 100 5.96 3.38 -15.39
N CYS A 101 5.62 4.65 -15.64
CA CYS A 101 4.24 5.15 -15.58
C CYS A 101 3.65 5.27 -16.99
N PRO A 102 2.70 4.40 -17.39
CA PRO A 102 2.12 4.45 -18.72
C PRO A 102 1.09 5.60 -18.87
N GLU A 103 0.63 5.87 -20.09
CA GLU A 103 -0.29 6.98 -20.40
C GLU A 103 -1.63 6.87 -19.65
N GLU A 104 -2.12 5.65 -19.42
CA GLU A 104 -3.31 5.39 -18.61
C GLU A 104 -3.14 5.77 -17.13
N GLY A 105 -1.90 5.92 -16.66
CA GLY A 105 -1.54 6.33 -15.31
C GLY A 105 -1.02 5.20 -14.42
N CYS A 106 -0.45 5.61 -13.29
CA CYS A 106 0.13 4.76 -12.26
C CYS A 106 -0.11 5.42 -10.89
N ILE A 107 0.33 4.78 -9.81
CA ILE A 107 0.17 5.30 -8.45
C ILE A 107 0.77 6.71 -8.24
N VAL A 108 1.90 7.01 -8.89
CA VAL A 108 2.57 8.31 -8.78
C VAL A 108 1.70 9.41 -9.43
N SER A 109 1.20 9.18 -10.65
CA SER A 109 0.34 10.15 -11.32
C SER A 109 -1.03 10.28 -10.64
N ALA A 110 -1.54 9.19 -10.05
CA ALA A 110 -2.77 9.19 -9.28
C ALA A 110 -2.64 10.00 -7.98
N ILE A 111 -1.56 9.83 -7.21
CA ILE A 111 -1.29 10.65 -6.01
C ILE A 111 -1.24 12.12 -6.38
N SER A 112 -0.56 12.48 -7.48
CA SER A 112 -0.50 13.86 -7.99
C SER A 112 -1.90 14.40 -8.32
N ASN A 113 -2.63 13.69 -9.19
CA ASN A 113 -3.96 14.10 -9.64
C ASN A 113 -4.95 14.27 -8.48
N TYR A 114 -5.09 13.26 -7.62
CA TYR A 114 -6.05 13.32 -6.52
C TYR A 114 -5.63 14.33 -5.45
N THR A 115 -4.34 14.57 -5.25
CA THR A 115 -3.85 15.67 -4.40
C THR A 115 -4.31 17.04 -4.92
N THR A 116 -4.21 17.29 -6.24
CA THR A 116 -4.73 18.51 -6.85
C THR A 116 -6.24 18.61 -6.74
N ARG A 117 -6.97 17.50 -6.91
CA ARG A 117 -8.44 17.48 -6.81
C ARG A 117 -8.94 17.83 -5.41
N ILE A 118 -8.27 17.37 -4.33
CA ILE A 118 -8.65 17.74 -2.95
C ILE A 118 -8.53 19.26 -2.72
N GLN A 119 -7.59 19.92 -3.39
CA GLN A 119 -7.33 21.34 -3.26
C GLN A 119 -8.21 22.21 -4.19
N SER A 120 -9.00 21.61 -5.07
CA SER A 120 -9.76 22.37 -6.06
C SER A 120 -11.03 22.98 -5.46
N SER A 121 -11.21 24.29 -5.67
CA SER A 121 -12.44 25.02 -5.32
C SER A 121 -13.55 24.87 -6.38
N SER A 122 -13.25 24.27 -7.53
CA SER A 122 -14.21 24.10 -8.63
C SER A 122 -14.89 22.72 -8.66
N LEU A 123 -14.38 21.76 -7.89
CA LEU A 123 -14.93 20.41 -7.82
C LEU A 123 -16.07 20.32 -6.80
N SER A 124 -16.98 19.37 -7.03
CA SER A 124 -18.03 19.07 -6.07
C SER A 124 -17.48 18.43 -4.79
N GLU A 125 -18.22 18.54 -3.69
CA GLU A 125 -17.87 17.89 -2.41
C GLU A 125 -17.67 16.37 -2.59
N ALA A 126 -18.48 15.73 -3.45
CA ALA A 126 -18.38 14.31 -3.76
C ALA A 126 -17.05 13.95 -4.47
N GLU A 127 -16.57 14.82 -5.36
CA GLU A 127 -15.29 14.63 -6.05
C GLU A 127 -14.08 14.83 -5.13
N VAL A 128 -14.18 15.82 -4.22
CA VAL A 128 -13.16 16.06 -3.18
C VAL A 128 -13.12 14.90 -2.19
N LEU A 129 -14.28 14.40 -1.76
CA LEU A 129 -14.43 13.21 -0.93
C LEU A 129 -13.79 11.99 -1.62
N PHE A 130 -14.11 11.75 -2.89
CA PHE A 130 -13.53 10.65 -3.65
C PHE A 130 -12.01 10.77 -3.69
N ALA A 131 -11.48 11.95 -4.04
CA ALA A 131 -10.04 12.20 -4.10
C ALA A 131 -9.34 11.98 -2.74
N ALA A 132 -9.95 12.41 -1.63
CA ALA A 132 -9.43 12.18 -0.29
C ALA A 132 -9.29 10.68 0.03
N LYS A 133 -10.29 9.87 -0.34
CA LYS A 133 -10.22 8.42 -0.16
C LYS A 133 -9.11 7.79 -0.98
N MET A 134 -8.94 8.23 -2.23
CA MET A 134 -7.88 7.72 -3.11
C MET A 134 -6.49 8.05 -2.57
N VAL A 135 -6.24 9.29 -2.12
CA VAL A 135 -4.93 9.68 -1.57
C VAL A 135 -4.57 8.89 -0.30
N VAL A 136 -5.52 8.72 0.62
CA VAL A 136 -5.27 7.92 1.84
C VAL A 136 -4.85 6.49 1.51
N HIS A 137 -5.48 5.90 0.49
CA HIS A 137 -5.17 4.55 0.04
C HIS A 137 -3.81 4.48 -0.70
N PHE A 138 -3.60 5.30 -1.72
CA PHE A 138 -2.42 5.24 -2.56
C PHE A 138 -1.13 5.60 -1.84
N VAL A 139 -1.16 6.49 -0.83
CA VAL A 139 0.03 6.72 -0.01
C VAL A 139 0.40 5.47 0.79
N ALA A 140 -0.55 4.57 1.13
CA ALA A 140 -0.20 3.30 1.73
C ALA A 140 0.43 2.34 0.70
N ASP A 141 -0.22 2.18 -0.47
CA ASP A 141 0.21 1.26 -1.53
C ASP A 141 1.62 1.55 -2.05
N ILE A 142 1.96 2.81 -2.27
CA ILE A 142 3.29 3.18 -2.78
C ILE A 142 4.42 2.80 -1.80
N HIS A 143 4.09 2.44 -0.56
CA HIS A 143 5.07 1.94 0.41
C HIS A 143 5.14 0.41 0.48
N GLN A 144 4.27 -0.33 -0.20
CA GLN A 144 4.41 -1.78 -0.37
C GLN A 144 5.47 -2.02 -1.46
N PRO A 145 6.62 -2.65 -1.17
CA PRO A 145 7.70 -2.79 -2.16
C PRO A 145 7.26 -3.38 -3.51
N LEU A 146 6.41 -4.41 -3.51
CA LEU A 146 5.92 -5.08 -4.71
C LEU A 146 4.82 -4.32 -5.48
N HIS A 147 4.31 -3.20 -4.94
CA HIS A 147 3.52 -2.22 -5.68
C HIS A 147 4.39 -1.27 -6.52
N ASN A 148 5.71 -1.37 -6.39
CA ASN A 148 6.69 -0.57 -7.11
C ASN A 148 7.63 -1.48 -7.93
N GLU A 149 7.10 -2.57 -8.49
CA GLU A 149 7.86 -3.62 -9.14
C GLU A 149 7.03 -4.33 -10.23
N ASN A 150 7.59 -4.48 -11.42
CA ASN A 150 6.94 -5.16 -12.54
C ASN A 150 7.07 -6.69 -12.48
N LEU A 151 8.20 -7.20 -11.98
CA LEU A 151 8.58 -8.62 -12.01
C LEU A 151 7.42 -9.51 -11.56
N ALA A 152 7.02 -10.41 -12.45
CA ALA A 152 5.99 -11.40 -12.18
C ALA A 152 4.63 -10.78 -11.76
N VAL A 153 4.30 -9.60 -12.30
CA VAL A 153 3.10 -8.81 -11.98
C VAL A 153 3.13 -8.39 -10.51
N GLY A 154 4.21 -7.70 -10.12
CA GLY A 154 4.52 -7.40 -8.72
C GLY A 154 4.61 -8.65 -7.85
N GLY A 155 5.06 -9.79 -8.38
CA GLY A 155 5.12 -11.06 -7.63
C GLY A 155 3.79 -11.80 -7.47
N ASN A 156 2.67 -11.34 -8.06
CA ASN A 156 1.39 -12.07 -8.04
C ASN A 156 1.50 -13.45 -8.69
N THR A 157 2.40 -13.61 -9.65
CA THR A 157 2.62 -14.88 -10.36
C THR A 157 3.75 -15.74 -9.77
N ILE A 158 4.40 -15.28 -8.68
CA ILE A 158 5.35 -16.08 -7.90
C ILE A 158 4.56 -16.87 -6.85
N LEU A 159 4.27 -18.13 -7.14
CA LEU A 159 3.52 -19.02 -6.26
C LEU A 159 4.40 -19.52 -5.12
N VAL A 160 3.92 -19.41 -3.88
CA VAL A 160 4.68 -19.71 -2.66
C VAL A 160 3.80 -20.39 -1.62
N THR A 161 4.42 -20.88 -0.55
CA THR A 161 3.72 -21.38 0.64
C THR A 161 4.01 -20.47 1.82
N PHE A 162 3.00 -20.17 2.63
CA PHE A 162 3.13 -19.41 3.88
C PHE A 162 2.34 -20.11 5.00
N ASP A 163 3.04 -20.54 6.05
CA ASP A 163 2.48 -21.33 7.16
C ASP A 163 1.66 -22.53 6.67
N GLY A 164 2.17 -23.25 5.66
CA GLY A 164 1.55 -24.42 5.05
C GLY A 164 0.43 -24.12 4.05
N ALA A 165 0.04 -22.85 3.85
CA ALA A 165 -1.00 -22.46 2.90
C ALA A 165 -0.42 -21.98 1.56
N ALA A 166 -0.99 -22.44 0.45
CA ALA A 166 -0.64 -21.96 -0.89
C ALA A 166 -1.14 -20.53 -1.10
N THR A 167 -0.27 -19.67 -1.62
CA THR A 167 -0.54 -18.24 -1.91
C THR A 167 0.43 -17.74 -3.00
N ASN A 168 0.55 -16.43 -3.18
CA ASN A 168 1.59 -15.79 -4.00
C ASN A 168 2.42 -14.79 -3.17
N LEU A 169 3.61 -14.45 -3.68
CA LEU A 169 4.56 -13.58 -2.99
C LEU A 169 3.98 -12.20 -2.67
N HIS A 170 3.20 -11.63 -3.58
CA HIS A 170 2.55 -10.34 -3.39
C HIS A 170 1.60 -10.37 -2.18
N ALA A 171 0.69 -11.35 -2.14
CA ALA A 171 -0.23 -11.55 -1.02
C ALA A 171 0.49 -11.84 0.32
N VAL A 172 1.69 -12.44 0.28
CA VAL A 172 2.50 -12.60 1.49
C VAL A 172 2.90 -11.24 2.08
N TRP A 173 3.30 -10.29 1.24
CA TRP A 173 3.67 -8.95 1.67
C TRP A 173 2.46 -8.12 2.08
N ASP A 174 1.39 -8.10 1.28
CA ASP A 174 0.17 -7.33 1.58
C ASP A 174 -0.49 -7.75 2.89
N THR A 175 -0.55 -9.08 3.09
CA THR A 175 -1.56 -9.69 3.94
C THR A 175 -0.92 -10.63 4.94
N SER A 176 -0.17 -11.65 4.49
CA SER A 176 0.26 -12.72 5.39
C SER A 176 1.24 -12.26 6.46
N ILE A 177 2.29 -11.50 6.11
CA ILE A 177 3.26 -10.97 7.07
C ILE A 177 2.60 -9.99 8.06
N PRO A 178 1.87 -8.94 7.62
CA PRO A 178 1.19 -8.03 8.55
C PRO A 178 0.20 -8.75 9.46
N GLN A 179 -0.63 -9.65 8.93
CA GLN A 179 -1.66 -10.33 9.73
C GLN A 179 -1.06 -11.35 10.69
N LYS A 180 0.02 -12.05 10.32
CA LYS A 180 0.74 -12.93 11.25
C LYS A 180 1.29 -12.15 12.44
N PHE A 181 1.83 -10.95 12.19
CA PHE A 181 2.33 -10.09 13.26
C PHE A 181 1.19 -9.54 14.14
N ALA A 182 0.12 -9.04 13.52
CA ALA A 182 -0.99 -8.44 14.25
C ALA A 182 -1.92 -9.47 14.91
N GLY A 183 -1.92 -10.72 14.45
CA GLY A 183 -2.79 -11.81 14.92
C GLY A 183 -4.18 -11.86 14.28
N SER A 184 -4.66 -10.76 13.68
CA SER A 184 -5.92 -10.70 12.93
C SER A 184 -5.97 -9.45 12.03
N ALA A 185 -6.93 -9.41 11.11
CA ALA A 185 -7.16 -8.30 10.18
C ALA A 185 -8.28 -7.34 10.64
N THR A 186 -8.71 -7.40 11.90
CA THR A 186 -9.78 -6.51 12.39
C THR A 186 -9.27 -5.09 12.61
N LEU A 187 -10.19 -4.13 12.54
CA LEU A 187 -9.89 -2.72 12.79
C LEU A 187 -9.23 -2.48 14.16
N ALA A 188 -9.61 -3.26 15.19
CA ALA A 188 -9.00 -3.20 16.51
C ALA A 188 -7.51 -3.63 16.54
N HIS A 189 -7.16 -4.63 15.73
CA HIS A 189 -5.76 -5.03 15.56
C HIS A 189 -4.99 -4.01 14.73
N ALA A 190 -5.62 -3.43 13.69
CA ALA A 190 -5.04 -2.34 12.92
C ALA A 190 -4.70 -1.13 13.80
N HIS A 191 -5.63 -0.74 14.68
CA HIS A 191 -5.46 0.33 15.66
C HIS A 191 -4.34 0.02 16.67
N THR A 192 -4.29 -1.20 17.21
CA THR A 192 -3.23 -1.62 18.14
C THR A 192 -1.86 -1.61 17.47
N PHE A 193 -1.77 -2.11 16.23
CA PHE A 193 -0.54 -2.10 15.46
C PHE A 193 -0.09 -0.65 15.17
N ALA A 194 -1.02 0.21 14.78
CA ALA A 194 -0.74 1.63 14.56
C ALA A 194 -0.26 2.36 15.82
N ALA A 195 -0.83 2.04 16.99
CA ALA A 195 -0.37 2.60 18.27
C ALA A 195 1.10 2.22 18.55
N ASN A 196 1.48 0.97 18.32
CA ASN A 196 2.87 0.52 18.47
C ASN A 196 3.82 1.20 17.48
N LEU A 197 3.41 1.37 16.22
CA LEU A 197 4.22 2.09 15.22
C LEU A 197 4.33 3.58 15.56
N THR A 198 3.27 4.18 16.08
CA THR A 198 3.26 5.58 16.54
C THR A 198 4.25 5.78 17.68
N ASP A 199 4.25 4.89 18.69
CA ASP A 199 5.25 4.93 19.76
C ASP A 199 6.67 4.66 19.25
N ALA A 200 6.84 3.74 18.30
CA ALA A 200 8.14 3.51 17.67
C ALA A 200 8.68 4.75 16.96
N ILE A 201 7.82 5.55 16.32
CA ILE A 201 8.16 6.84 15.69
C ILE A 201 8.45 7.92 16.74
N GLN A 202 7.67 8.04 17.81
CA GLN A 202 7.81 9.12 18.79
C GLN A 202 8.93 8.87 19.80
N ASN A 203 9.05 7.64 20.28
CA ASN A 203 9.83 7.26 21.45
C ASN A 203 10.76 6.07 21.21
N GLY A 204 10.51 5.27 20.17
CA GLY A 204 11.24 4.02 19.93
C GLY A 204 12.27 4.08 18.82
N VAL A 205 12.40 2.94 18.12
CA VAL A 205 13.47 2.66 17.16
C VAL A 205 13.48 3.60 15.95
N TYR A 206 12.34 4.21 15.61
CA TYR A 206 12.21 5.09 14.45
C TYR A 206 12.36 6.58 14.80
N LYS A 207 12.50 6.93 16.09
CA LYS A 207 12.57 8.32 16.56
C LYS A 207 13.64 9.15 15.86
N ASN A 208 14.85 8.61 15.73
CA ASN A 208 15.97 9.36 15.16
C ASN A 208 15.95 9.38 13.63
N GLU A 209 15.32 8.40 12.98
CA GLU A 209 15.27 8.33 11.51
C GLU A 209 14.02 8.98 10.91
N SER A 210 12.91 9.09 11.66
CA SER A 210 11.61 9.55 11.13
C SER A 210 11.66 10.95 10.51
N ALA A 211 12.49 11.85 11.05
CA ALA A 211 12.71 13.17 10.46
C ALA A 211 13.27 13.11 9.04
N THR A 212 14.08 12.09 8.73
CA THR A 212 14.66 11.90 7.38
C THR A 212 13.64 11.39 6.38
N TRP A 213 12.56 10.73 6.83
CA TRP A 213 11.51 10.20 5.96
C TRP A 213 10.71 11.28 5.23
N LEU A 214 10.76 12.52 5.75
CA LEU A 214 10.09 13.69 5.19
C LEU A 214 11.01 14.54 4.29
N LYS A 215 12.29 14.16 4.15
CA LYS A 215 13.23 14.93 3.33
C LYS A 215 12.74 14.96 1.87
N GLY A 216 12.53 16.15 1.34
CA GLY A 216 12.10 16.36 -0.05
C GLY A 216 10.59 16.34 -0.27
N ILE A 217 9.77 16.20 0.79
CA ILE A 217 8.31 16.34 0.66
C ILE A 217 7.96 17.79 0.28
N ASP A 218 7.27 17.97 -0.85
CA ASP A 218 6.85 19.28 -1.33
C ASP A 218 5.57 19.16 -2.16
N LEU A 219 4.51 19.84 -1.70
CA LEU A 219 3.19 19.82 -2.31
C LEU A 219 3.15 20.45 -3.70
N SER A 220 4.11 21.32 -4.03
CA SER A 220 4.20 21.96 -5.35
C SER A 220 4.73 21.04 -6.45
N VAL A 221 5.38 19.93 -6.05
CA VAL A 221 6.00 18.93 -6.92
C VAL A 221 5.56 17.52 -6.50
N PRO A 222 4.25 17.21 -6.63
CA PRO A 222 3.67 15.99 -6.06
C PRO A 222 4.14 14.71 -6.77
N VAL A 223 4.51 14.80 -8.06
CA VAL A 223 5.11 13.67 -8.80
C VAL A 223 6.49 13.36 -8.23
N GLU A 224 7.35 14.36 -8.09
CA GLU A 224 8.68 14.18 -7.50
C GLU A 224 8.60 13.66 -6.06
N THR A 225 7.66 14.17 -5.26
CA THR A 225 7.43 13.69 -3.90
C THR A 225 7.00 12.22 -3.88
N ALA A 226 6.03 11.82 -4.70
CA ALA A 226 5.59 10.43 -4.76
C ALA A 226 6.68 9.50 -5.30
N MET A 227 7.49 9.96 -6.26
CA MET A 227 8.65 9.20 -6.76
C MET A 227 9.69 8.92 -5.67
N LEU A 228 9.93 9.86 -4.73
CA LEU A 228 10.81 9.59 -3.58
C LEU A 228 10.29 8.41 -2.73
N TRP A 229 8.97 8.26 -2.60
CA TRP A 229 8.37 7.16 -1.86
C TRP A 229 8.44 5.84 -2.63
N ALA A 230 8.17 5.88 -3.94
CA ALA A 230 8.27 4.70 -4.81
C ALA A 230 9.70 4.14 -4.83
N VAL A 231 10.70 4.99 -5.04
CA VAL A 231 12.13 4.58 -5.04
C VAL A 231 12.55 4.02 -3.68
N ASP A 232 12.12 4.64 -2.59
CA ASP A 232 12.41 4.17 -1.23
C ASP A 232 11.79 2.79 -0.93
N ALA A 233 10.58 2.52 -1.44
CA ALA A 233 9.94 1.22 -1.29
C ALA A 233 10.52 0.15 -2.20
N ASN A 234 10.73 0.46 -3.49
CA ASN A 234 11.31 -0.44 -4.49
C ASN A 234 12.71 -0.92 -4.09
N ALA A 235 13.53 -0.12 -3.40
CA ALA A 235 14.83 -0.56 -2.89
C ALA A 235 14.75 -1.80 -1.96
N PHE A 236 13.61 -2.04 -1.29
CA PHE A 236 13.40 -3.23 -0.49
C PHE A 236 13.10 -4.48 -1.33
N VAL A 237 12.78 -4.35 -2.61
CA VAL A 237 12.65 -5.52 -3.51
C VAL A 237 13.97 -6.28 -3.58
N CYS A 238 15.06 -5.57 -3.87
CA CYS A 238 16.40 -6.15 -3.99
C CYS A 238 17.03 -6.53 -2.65
N THR A 239 16.65 -5.89 -1.54
CA THR A 239 17.34 -6.07 -0.24
C THR A 239 16.57 -6.93 0.76
N ALA A 240 15.27 -7.14 0.56
CA ALA A 240 14.40 -7.82 1.50
C ALA A 240 13.43 -8.81 0.83
N VAL A 241 12.74 -8.38 -0.24
CA VAL A 241 11.70 -9.21 -0.89
C VAL A 241 12.31 -10.45 -1.55
N ILE A 242 13.33 -10.26 -2.39
CA ILE A 242 13.99 -11.33 -3.16
C ILE A 242 15.51 -11.13 -3.25
N PRO A 243 16.25 -10.97 -2.12
CA PRO A 243 17.68 -10.65 -2.15
C PRO A 243 18.55 -11.73 -2.81
N GLU A 244 18.05 -12.96 -2.88
CA GLU A 244 18.69 -14.11 -3.56
C GLU A 244 17.95 -14.51 -4.85
N GLY A 245 17.07 -13.63 -5.34
CA GLY A 245 16.21 -13.86 -6.49
C GLY A 245 14.89 -14.58 -6.16
N PRO A 246 13.91 -14.53 -7.08
CA PRO A 246 12.55 -15.02 -6.85
C PRO A 246 12.44 -16.55 -6.76
N ASN A 247 13.43 -17.29 -7.25
CA ASN A 247 13.37 -18.75 -7.20
C ASN A 247 13.47 -19.28 -5.78
N VAL A 248 14.27 -18.64 -4.92
CA VAL A 248 14.46 -19.07 -3.53
C VAL A 248 13.13 -19.08 -2.77
N THR A 249 12.30 -18.05 -2.97
CA THR A 249 11.01 -17.91 -2.29
C THR A 249 10.01 -19.01 -2.64
N THR A 250 10.18 -19.71 -3.78
CA THR A 250 9.29 -20.81 -4.21
C THR A 250 9.66 -22.17 -3.60
N THR A 251 10.84 -22.29 -2.98
CA THR A 251 11.38 -23.56 -2.49
C THR A 251 11.22 -23.76 -0.97
N ILE A 252 10.75 -22.73 -0.26
CA ILE A 252 10.64 -22.70 1.19
C ILE A 252 9.23 -22.27 1.62
N ASP A 253 8.88 -22.55 2.88
CA ASP A 253 7.72 -21.94 3.52
C ASP A 253 8.10 -20.57 4.08
N LEU A 254 7.48 -19.52 3.55
CA LEU A 254 7.77 -18.13 3.88
C LEU A 254 7.27 -17.70 5.27
N GLY A 255 6.46 -18.53 5.94
CA GLY A 255 6.03 -18.30 7.33
C GLY A 255 7.15 -18.48 8.35
N GLY A 256 8.28 -19.08 7.97
CA GLY A 256 9.42 -19.35 8.83
C GLY A 256 10.42 -18.19 8.95
N GLU A 257 11.62 -18.42 8.40
CA GLU A 257 12.74 -17.48 8.46
C GLU A 257 12.48 -16.21 7.66
N TYR A 258 11.95 -16.35 6.44
CA TYR A 258 11.57 -15.24 5.59
C TYR A 258 10.65 -14.23 6.30
N TYR A 259 9.62 -14.70 7.00
CA TYR A 259 8.76 -13.84 7.83
C TYR A 259 9.55 -13.08 8.91
N ARG A 260 10.45 -13.77 9.65
CA ARG A 260 11.23 -13.14 10.73
C ARG A 260 12.15 -12.04 10.21
N GLU A 261 12.73 -12.25 9.03
CA GLU A 261 13.62 -11.28 8.39
C GLU A 261 12.86 -10.08 7.81
N ASN A 262 11.64 -10.30 7.32
CA ASN A 262 10.88 -9.27 6.60
C ASN A 262 9.87 -8.50 7.44
N ILE A 263 9.43 -9.02 8.61
CA ILE A 263 8.50 -8.26 9.46
C ILE A 263 9.04 -6.88 9.90
N PRO A 264 10.35 -6.68 10.21
CA PRO A 264 10.86 -5.34 10.51
C PRO A 264 10.78 -4.38 9.31
N VAL A 265 10.92 -4.88 8.08
CA VAL A 265 10.78 -4.09 6.85
C VAL A 265 9.32 -3.68 6.66
N VAL A 266 8.38 -4.62 6.79
CA VAL A 266 6.94 -4.33 6.73
C VAL A 266 6.54 -3.28 7.77
N GLN A 267 6.97 -3.43 9.03
CA GLN A 267 6.69 -2.45 10.09
C GLN A 267 7.25 -1.05 9.74
N ARG A 268 8.46 -0.98 9.19
CA ARG A 268 9.09 0.27 8.77
C ARG A 268 8.32 0.92 7.63
N GLN A 269 7.88 0.15 6.63
CA GLN A 269 7.12 0.68 5.50
C GLN A 269 5.73 1.18 5.92
N LEU A 270 5.02 0.46 6.79
CA LEU A 270 3.74 0.93 7.36
C LEU A 270 3.91 2.20 8.20
N ALA A 271 5.00 2.29 8.99
CA ALA A 271 5.34 3.48 9.76
C ALA A 271 5.65 4.69 8.87
N LYS A 272 6.49 4.51 7.84
CA LYS A 272 6.80 5.54 6.83
C LYS A 272 5.54 6.01 6.12
N ALA A 273 4.71 5.08 5.65
CA ALA A 273 3.47 5.38 4.94
C ALA A 273 2.54 6.25 5.79
N GLY A 274 2.28 5.87 7.04
CA GLY A 274 1.42 6.65 7.93
C GLY A 274 2.00 8.01 8.28
N TYR A 275 3.31 8.09 8.54
CA TYR A 275 3.98 9.34 8.87
C TYR A 275 4.02 10.32 7.68
N ARG A 276 4.33 9.82 6.48
CA ARG A 276 4.30 10.59 5.23
C ARG A 276 2.89 11.01 4.86
N LEU A 277 1.90 10.11 4.98
CA LEU A 277 0.50 10.44 4.77
C LEU A 277 0.08 11.60 5.68
N ALA A 278 0.34 11.53 6.99
CA ALA A 278 0.00 12.63 7.90
C ALA A 278 0.57 13.98 7.45
N LYS A 279 1.84 14.01 7.06
CA LYS A 279 2.49 15.25 6.64
C LYS A 279 2.03 15.73 5.27
N TRP A 280 1.68 14.82 4.37
CA TRP A 280 1.05 15.15 3.09
C TRP A 280 -0.34 15.76 3.29
N LEU A 281 -1.17 15.16 4.16
CA LEU A 281 -2.49 15.72 4.51
C LEU A 281 -2.36 17.07 5.21
N ASP A 282 -1.35 17.26 6.07
CA ASP A 282 -1.05 18.55 6.70
C ASP A 282 -0.73 19.64 5.66
N LEU A 283 0.05 19.32 4.64
CA LEU A 283 0.35 20.24 3.54
C LEU A 283 -0.91 20.58 2.73
N ILE A 284 -1.73 19.58 2.38
CA ILE A 284 -3.02 19.76 1.68
C ILE A 284 -4.02 20.58 2.51
N ALA A 285 -4.00 20.45 3.84
CA ALA A 285 -4.86 21.21 4.72
C ALA A 285 -4.40 22.67 4.84
N ALA A 286 -3.09 22.90 4.84
CA ALA A 286 -2.48 24.23 4.95
C ALA A 286 -2.50 25.03 3.64
N SER A 287 -2.55 24.36 2.47
CA SER A 287 -2.71 25.04 1.18
C SER A 287 -4.07 25.74 1.13
N THR A 288 -4.06 27.08 1.29
CA THR A 288 -5.24 27.92 1.09
C THR A 288 -5.66 27.87 -0.37
N THR A 289 -6.92 27.52 -0.61
CA THR A 289 -7.61 27.69 -1.90
C THR A 289 -7.78 29.15 -2.26
#